data_AF-A0A482ZIB0-F1
#
_entry.id   AF-A0A482ZIB0-F1
#
_cell.length_a   1.000
_cell.length_b   1.000
_cell.length_c   1.000
_cell.angle_alpha   90.00
_cell.angle_beta   90.00
_cell.angle_gamma   90.00
#
_symmetry.space_group_name_H-M   'P 1'
#
loop_
_entity.id
_entity.type
_entity.pdbx_description
1 polymer ?
#
loop_
_entity_poly.entity_id
_entity_poly.type
_entity_poly.pdbx_seq_one_letter_code
_entity_poly.pdbx_strand_id
1 'polypeptide(L)' 'MFSLKVVLLVSILCLVAVMTIAAPPTGDTCRFIMCGMPLCPEGTKVTYDRSVSCCPFCS' A
#
# COMPACT_ATOMS: atom_id res chain seq x y z
N MET A 1 20.68 -33.34 17.31
CA MET A 1 19.65 -33.09 18.33
C MET A 1 19.53 -31.59 18.51
N PHE A 2 18.57 -30.94 17.85
CA PHE A 2 18.35 -29.51 18.03
C PHE A 2 17.77 -29.27 19.42
N SER A 3 18.41 -28.45 20.26
CA SER A 3 17.87 -28.11 21.58
C SER A 3 16.53 -27.42 21.43
N LEU A 4 15.55 -27.79 22.27
CA LEU A 4 14.22 -27.16 22.34
C LEU A 4 14.29 -25.62 22.39
N LYS A 5 15.31 -25.07 23.07
CA LYS A 5 15.62 -23.64 23.12
C LYS A 5 15.90 -23.03 21.74
N VAL A 6 16.62 -23.73 20.86
CA VAL A 6 16.94 -23.25 19.51
C VAL A 6 15.69 -23.22 18.64
N VAL A 7 14.85 -24.26 18.73
CA VAL A 7 13.57 -24.32 18.00
C VAL A 7 12.64 -23.19 18.46
N LEU A 8 12.58 -22.95 19.77
CA LEU A 8 11.77 -21.86 20.34
C LEU A 8 12.25 -20.48 19.85
N LEU A 9 13.56 -20.24 19.89
CA LEU A 9 14.16 -18.97 19.44
C LEU A 9 13.91 -18.70 17.95
N VAL A 10 14.08 -19.71 17.10
CA VAL A 10 13.82 -19.58 15.65
C VAL A 10 12.35 -19.30 15.38
N SER A 11 11.43 -20.00 16.08
CA SER A 11 10.00 -19.79 15.92
C SER A 11 9.57 -18.37 16.33
N ILE A 12 10.07 -17.87 17.46
CA ILE A 12 9.83 -16.50 17.92
C ILE A 12 10.39 -15.48 16.93
N LEU A 13 11.61 -15.70 16.44
CA LEU A 13 12.25 -14.82 15.46
C LEU A 13 11.44 -14.74 14.16
N CYS A 14 10.93 -15.88 13.66
CA CYS A 14 10.06 -15.93 12.49
C CYS A 14 8.72 -15.20 12.72
N LEU A 15 8.09 -15.39 13.88
CA LEU A 15 6.84 -14.70 14.22
C LEU A 15 7.00 -13.18 14.25
N VAL A 16 8.10 -12.68 14.82
CA VAL A 16 8.40 -11.24 14.86
C VAL A 16 8.67 -10.70 13.45
N ALA A 17 9.40 -11.45 12.62
CA ALA A 17 9.67 -11.04 11.23
C ALA A 17 8.39 -10.93 10.39
N VAL A 18 7.39 -11.80 10.59
CA VAL A 18 6.11 -11.72 9.87
C VAL A 18 5.30 -10.48 10.29
N MET A 19 5.40 -10.06 11.55
CA MET A 19 4.68 -8.88 12.04
C MET A 19 5.23 -7.56 11.47
N THR A 20 6.51 -7.47 11.15
CA THR A 20 7.14 -6.22 10.68
C THR A 20 6.89 -5.91 9.21
N ILE A 21 6.49 -6.89 8.39
CA ILE A 21 6.20 -6.71 6.96
C ILE A 21 4.78 -6.22 6.68
N ALA A 22 3.89 -6.25 7.67
CA ALA A 22 2.47 -5.96 7.51
C ALA A 22 2.07 -4.50 7.79
N ALA A 23 3.03 -3.57 7.78
CA ALA A 23 2.67 -2.16 7.83
C ALA A 23 2.11 -1.75 6.44
N PRO A 24 0.80 -1.42 6.32
CA PRO A 24 0.35 -0.74 5.12
C PRO A 24 1.16 0.55 4.97
N PRO A 25 1.46 1.01 3.75
CA PRO A 25 2.10 2.30 3.56
C PRO A 25 1.21 3.37 4.19
N THR A 26 1.54 3.80 5.42
CA THR A 26 0.84 4.84 6.19
C THR A 26 1.23 6.25 5.72
N GLY A 27 1.53 6.38 4.44
CA GLY A 27 1.86 7.63 3.79
C GLY A 27 0.90 7.90 2.65
N ASP A 28 0.50 9.16 2.48
CA ASP A 28 -0.14 9.66 1.27
C ASP A 28 0.70 9.26 0.05
N THR A 29 0.37 8.13 -0.59
CA THR A 29 1.08 7.61 -1.78
C THR A 29 1.04 8.60 -2.95
N CYS A 30 0.14 9.58 -2.88
CA CYS A 30 -0.03 10.63 -3.87
C CYS A 30 0.72 11.94 -3.55
N ARG A 31 1.46 12.04 -2.42
CA ARG A 31 2.03 13.31 -1.91
C ARG A 31 3.04 13.98 -2.84
N PHE A 32 3.62 13.25 -3.78
CA PHE A 32 4.59 13.76 -4.76
C PHE A 32 4.17 13.54 -6.21
N ILE A 33 2.92 13.15 -6.44
CA ILE A 33 2.37 12.94 -7.79
C ILE A 33 1.71 14.24 -8.23
N MET A 34 2.22 14.84 -9.31
CA MET A 34 1.62 16.00 -9.96
C MET A 34 0.93 15.55 -11.24
N CYS A 35 -0.36 15.86 -11.37
CA CYS A 35 -1.17 15.47 -12.51
C CYS A 35 -1.73 16.71 -13.22
N GLY A 36 -1.90 16.61 -14.54
CA GLY A 36 -2.72 17.55 -15.30
C GLY A 36 -4.21 17.24 -15.18
N MET A 37 -5.04 18.09 -15.80
CA MET A 37 -6.48 17.85 -15.93
C MET A 37 -6.76 16.98 -17.17
N PRO A 38 -7.45 15.83 -17.03
CA PRO A 38 -7.76 14.98 -18.16
C PRO A 38 -8.80 15.63 -19.08
N LEU A 39 -8.71 15.33 -20.37
CA LEU A 39 -9.78 15.64 -21.33
C LEU A 39 -10.78 14.49 -21.33
N CYS A 40 -12.01 14.77 -20.90
CA CYS A 40 -13.06 13.76 -20.79
C CYS A 40 -13.98 13.76 -22.02
N PRO A 41 -14.37 12.57 -22.52
CA PRO A 41 -15.36 12.47 -23.59
C PRO A 41 -16.73 12.97 -23.12
N GLU A 42 -17.59 13.35 -24.08
CA GLU A 42 -18.93 13.83 -23.76
C GLU A 42 -19.73 12.80 -22.96
N GLY A 43 -20.46 13.27 -21.95
CA GLY A 43 -21.25 12.42 -21.05
C GLY A 43 -20.52 11.88 -19.84
N THR A 44 -19.19 12.00 -19.76
CA THR A 44 -18.40 11.63 -18.57
C THR A 44 -18.01 12.85 -17.74
N LYS A 45 -17.64 12.63 -16.46
CA LYS A 45 -17.21 13.70 -15.55
C LYS A 45 -15.81 13.47 -15.02
N VAL A 46 -15.10 14.57 -14.78
CA VAL A 46 -13.84 14.53 -14.05
C VAL A 46 -14.13 14.18 -12.59
N THR A 47 -13.52 13.11 -12.12
CA THR A 47 -13.68 12.56 -10.77
C THR A 47 -12.34 12.49 -10.06
N TYR A 48 -12.36 12.72 -8.76
CA TYR A 48 -11.21 12.61 -7.86
C TYR A 48 -11.51 11.56 -6.78
N ASP A 49 -11.08 10.32 -7.01
CA ASP A 49 -11.11 9.25 -6.02
C ASP A 49 -9.69 8.76 -5.72
N ARG A 50 -9.15 9.19 -4.57
CA ARG A 50 -7.82 8.83 -4.09
C ARG A 50 -7.66 7.36 -3.72
N SER A 51 -8.76 6.63 -3.57
CA SER A 51 -8.78 5.18 -3.34
C SER A 51 -8.52 4.41 -4.64
N VAL A 52 -8.83 5.03 -5.79
CA VAL A 52 -8.67 4.44 -7.12
C VAL A 52 -7.41 4.94 -7.81
N SER A 53 -7.17 6.26 -7.79
CA SER A 53 -6.05 6.89 -8.48
C SER A 53 -5.58 8.15 -7.77
N CYS A 54 -4.28 8.42 -7.86
CA CYS A 54 -3.70 9.68 -7.39
C CYS A 54 -4.01 10.87 -8.30
N CYS A 55 -4.45 10.62 -9.53
CA CYS A 55 -4.79 11.64 -10.51
C CYS A 55 -6.31 11.68 -10.77
N PRO A 56 -6.84 12.85 -11.17
CA PRO A 56 -8.18 12.93 -11.72
C PRO A 56 -8.35 12.01 -12.93
N PHE A 57 -9.53 11.40 -13.05
CA PHE A 57 -9.90 10.54 -14.17
C PHE A 57 -11.34 10.80 -14.60
N CYS A 58 -11.72 10.30 -15.77
CA CYS A 58 -13.08 10.42 -16.28
C CYS A 58 -13.90 9.20 -15.85
N SER A 59 -15.08 9.44 -15.25
CA SER A 59 -16.04 8.41 -14.85
C SER A 59 -17.45 8.77 -15.29
#